data_AF-A0A838FTX8-F1
#
_entry.id   AF-A0A838FTX8-F1
#
_cell.length_a   1.000
_cell.length_b   1.000
_cell.length_c   1.000
_cell.angle_alpha   90.00
_cell.angle_beta   90.00
_cell.angle_gamma   90.00
#
_symmetry.space_group_name_H-M   'P 1'
#
loop_
_entity.id
_entity.type
_entity.pdbx_description
1 polymer ?
#
loop_
_entity_poly.entity_id
_entity_poly.type
_entity_poly.pdbx_seq_one_letter_code
_entity_poly.pdbx_strand_id
1 'polypeptide(L)'
;RLRYLFFGFFNMFGPLRLGDDRQHSTYGHINPIAYFYLAHALHAAGFTDISVSIDKLQRRSWLALAFLWLPIRLFSTLAMARERSAKLQTMDARNEPFVRDMNRLDLLLGRTIVVGCRKVTE
;
A
#
# COMPACT_ATOMS: atom_id res chain seq x y z
N ARG A 1 1.14 -10.84 -7.47
CA ARG A 1 0.84 -10.55 -6.05
C ARG A 1 0.83 -11.83 -5.21
N LEU A 2 0.15 -12.91 -5.63
CA LEU A 2 0.18 -14.20 -4.90
C LEU A 2 1.59 -14.72 -4.57
N ARG A 3 2.57 -14.52 -5.47
CA ARG A 3 3.98 -14.83 -5.18
C ARG A 3 4.47 -14.24 -3.86
N TYR A 4 4.04 -13.04 -3.47
CA TYR A 4 4.41 -12.44 -2.17
C TYR A 4 3.94 -13.30 -0.99
N LEU A 5 2.77 -13.92 -1.09
CA LEU A 5 2.24 -14.79 -0.02
C LEU A 5 3.08 -16.06 0.17
N PHE A 6 3.73 -16.55 -0.89
CA PHE A 6 4.52 -17.78 -0.86
C PHE A 6 6.03 -17.55 -0.75
N PHE A 7 6.52 -16.42 -1.27
CA PHE A 7 7.95 -16.12 -1.41
C PHE A 7 8.40 -14.92 -0.55
N GLY A 8 7.48 -14.14 0.01
CA GLY A 8 7.79 -12.96 0.83
C GLY A 8 8.24 -11.72 0.05
N PHE A 9 8.40 -11.82 -1.27
CA PHE A 9 8.85 -10.72 -2.13
C PHE A 9 7.85 -10.41 -3.25
N PHE A 10 7.73 -9.14 -3.59
CA PHE A 10 6.90 -8.69 -4.71
C PHE A 10 7.50 -9.15 -6.04
N ASN A 11 6.66 -9.33 -7.06
CA ASN A 11 7.10 -9.95 -8.31
C ASN A 11 8.18 -9.16 -9.08
N MET A 12 8.29 -7.85 -8.82
CA MET A 12 9.29 -6.95 -9.42
C MET A 12 10.40 -6.57 -8.43
N PHE A 13 10.28 -6.94 -7.15
CA PHE A 13 11.19 -6.55 -6.08
C PHE A 13 11.60 -7.81 -5.32
N GLY A 14 12.51 -8.58 -5.94
CA GLY A 14 13.08 -9.78 -5.33
C GLY A 14 14.05 -9.43 -4.19
N PRO A 15 14.60 -10.45 -3.51
CA PRO A 15 15.63 -10.22 -2.51
C PRO A 15 16.82 -9.51 -3.13
N LEU A 16 17.25 -8.42 -2.50
CA LEU A 16 18.44 -7.70 -2.89
C LEU A 16 19.69 -8.49 -2.52
N ARG A 17 20.71 -8.46 -3.38
CA ARG A 17 22.01 -9.06 -3.06
C ARG A 17 22.67 -8.21 -1.98
N LEU A 18 23.09 -8.85 -0.89
CA LEU A 18 23.83 -8.18 0.17
C LEU A 18 25.18 -7.71 -0.37
N GLY A 19 25.49 -6.42 -0.19
CA GLY A 19 26.76 -5.82 -0.65
C GLY A 19 26.82 -5.44 -2.13
N ASP A 20 25.71 -5.51 -2.89
CA ASP A 20 25.67 -4.98 -4.25
C ASP A 20 25.33 -3.48 -4.22
N ASP A 21 26.30 -2.64 -4.56
CA ASP A 21 26.23 -1.18 -4.57
C ASP A 21 25.87 -0.61 -5.95
N ARG A 22 25.68 -1.48 -6.95
CA ARG A 22 25.43 -1.08 -8.34
C ARG A 22 24.11 -0.34 -8.47
N GLN A 23 24.22 0.98 -8.53
CA GLN A 23 23.09 1.89 -8.69
C GLN A 23 22.49 1.94 -10.12
N HIS A 24 22.77 0.96 -10.96
CA HIS A 24 22.31 0.95 -12.36
C HIS A 24 21.26 -0.14 -12.67
N SER A 25 20.99 -1.07 -11.75
CA SER A 25 19.98 -2.11 -11.97
C SER A 25 18.66 -1.78 -11.29
N THR A 26 17.53 -1.95 -11.99
CA THR A 26 16.18 -1.77 -11.44
C THR A 26 15.86 -2.65 -10.22
N TYR A 27 16.75 -3.59 -9.89
CA TYR A 27 16.60 -4.52 -8.77
C TYR A 27 16.76 -3.87 -7.40
N GLY A 28 17.40 -2.70 -7.26
CA GLY A 28 17.72 -2.08 -5.95
C GLY A 28 17.31 -0.64 -5.70
N HIS A 29 16.62 0.02 -6.63
CA HIS A 29 16.32 1.46 -6.54
C HIS A 29 14.97 1.81 -5.97
N ILE A 30 14.08 0.82 -5.85
CA ILE A 30 12.68 1.06 -5.56
C ILE A 30 12.29 0.16 -4.40
N ASN A 31 12.07 0.80 -3.24
CA ASN A 31 11.55 0.10 -2.07
C ASN A 31 10.03 -0.06 -2.20
N PRO A 32 9.49 -1.28 -2.08
CA PRO A 32 8.05 -1.47 -2.03
C PRO A 32 7.52 -0.95 -0.69
N ILE A 33 7.09 0.30 -0.66
CA ILE A 33 6.47 0.93 0.50
C ILE A 33 4.94 0.85 0.36
N ALA A 34 4.26 0.50 1.45
CA ALA A 34 2.80 0.52 1.48
C ALA A 34 2.27 1.97 1.41
N TYR A 35 1.17 2.18 0.68
CA TYR A 35 0.58 3.51 0.47
C TYR A 35 0.38 4.28 1.78
N PHE A 36 -0.11 3.62 2.83
CA PHE A 36 -0.32 4.24 4.14
C PHE A 36 0.92 4.98 4.67
N TYR A 37 2.11 4.36 4.59
CA TYR A 37 3.33 4.98 5.09
C TYR A 37 3.78 6.17 4.21
N LEU A 38 3.50 6.12 2.91
CA LEU A 38 3.74 7.24 2.01
C LEU A 38 2.80 8.42 2.34
N ALA A 39 1.51 8.15 2.52
CA ALA A 39 0.53 9.15 2.94
C ALA A 39 0.88 9.74 4.31
N HIS A 40 1.30 8.91 5.26
CA HIS A 40 1.77 9.35 6.57
C HIS A 40 2.98 10.29 6.46
N ALA A 41 3.99 9.95 5.65
CA ALA A 41 5.15 10.80 5.43
C ALA A 41 4.80 12.13 4.77
N LEU A 42 3.90 12.14 3.78
CA LEU A 42 3.42 13.36 3.13
C LEU A 42 2.66 14.25 4.12
N HIS A 43 1.80 13.65 4.95
CA HIS A 43 1.08 14.40 5.97
C HIS A 43 2.04 15.02 6.99
N ALA A 44 3.03 14.26 7.47
CA ALA A 44 4.06 14.75 8.37
C ALA A 44 4.92 15.88 7.76
N ALA A 45 5.09 15.88 6.44
CA ALA A 45 5.79 16.94 5.70
C ALA A 45 4.90 18.17 5.40
N GLY A 46 3.67 18.23 5.93
CA GLY A 46 2.77 19.38 5.80
C GLY A 46 1.96 19.40 4.50
N PHE A 47 1.92 18.30 3.74
CA PHE A 47 1.05 18.21 2.57
C PHE A 47 -0.40 17.89 2.96
N THR A 48 -1.34 18.44 2.20
CA THR A 48 -2.78 18.25 2.33
C THR A 48 -3.39 17.62 1.07
N ASP A 49 -4.69 17.33 1.08
CA ASP A 49 -5.43 16.75 -0.05
C ASP A 49 -4.76 15.50 -0.65
N ILE A 50 -4.24 14.63 0.22
CA ILE A 50 -3.55 13.40 -0.18
C ILE A 50 -4.57 12.45 -0.83
N SER A 51 -4.31 12.11 -2.09
CA SER A 51 -5.15 11.23 -2.89
C SER A 51 -4.29 10.21 -3.61
N VAL A 52 -4.89 9.06 -3.92
CA VAL A 52 -4.22 7.96 -4.59
C VAL A 52 -4.95 7.55 -5.84
N SER A 53 -4.17 7.37 -6.90
CA SER A 53 -4.60 6.80 -8.17
C SER A 53 -3.62 5.74 -8.63
N ILE A 54 -3.95 5.05 -9.71
CA ILE A 54 -3.10 4.02 -10.31
C ILE A 54 -2.83 4.34 -11.77
N ASP A 55 -1.59 4.12 -12.20
CA ASP A 55 -1.20 4.25 -13.61
C ASP A 55 -1.67 3.03 -14.42
N LYS A 56 -1.39 1.82 -13.90
CA LYS A 56 -1.64 0.56 -14.62
C LYS A 56 -2.29 -0.49 -13.74
N LEU A 57 -3.28 -1.18 -14.30
CA LEU A 57 -3.99 -2.25 -13.62
C LEU A 57 -3.38 -3.63 -13.92
N GLN A 58 -3.22 -4.46 -12.90
CA GLN A 58 -2.68 -5.82 -13.00
C GLN A 58 -3.78 -6.82 -13.35
N ARG A 59 -4.05 -6.99 -14.65
CA ARG A 59 -5.16 -7.83 -15.12
C ARG A 59 -5.10 -9.29 -14.64
N ARG A 60 -3.90 -9.86 -14.52
CA ARG A 60 -3.72 -11.26 -14.07
C ARG A 60 -4.12 -11.49 -12.60
N SER A 61 -4.27 -10.43 -11.81
CA SER A 61 -4.70 -10.54 -10.41
C SER A 61 -6.22 -10.56 -10.22
N TRP A 62 -7.03 -10.34 -11.27
CA TRP A 62 -8.50 -10.30 -11.15
C TRP A 62 -9.09 -11.61 -10.65
N LEU A 63 -8.63 -12.76 -11.18
CA LEU A 63 -9.15 -14.07 -10.76
C LEU A 63 -8.85 -14.33 -9.28
N ALA A 64 -7.63 -14.02 -8.86
CA ALA A 64 -7.24 -14.12 -7.45
C ALA A 64 -8.07 -13.17 -6.58
N LEU A 65 -8.32 -11.94 -7.05
CA LEU A 65 -9.17 -10.99 -6.34
C LEU A 65 -10.61 -11.50 -6.23
N ALA A 66 -11.20 -12.04 -7.30
CA ALA A 66 -12.57 -12.56 -7.27
C ALA A 66 -12.72 -13.66 -6.21
N PHE A 67 -11.74 -14.57 -6.12
CA PHE A 67 -11.72 -15.61 -5.10
C PHE A 67 -11.46 -15.06 -3.68
N LEU A 68 -10.54 -14.09 -3.55
CA LEU A 68 -10.12 -13.55 -2.26
C LEU A 68 -10.93 -12.33 -1.79
N TRP A 69 -11.89 -11.84 -2.56
CA TRP A 69 -12.57 -10.58 -2.25
C TRP A 69 -13.34 -10.63 -0.93
N LEU A 70 -14.13 -11.68 -0.75
CA LEU A 70 -14.89 -11.90 0.49
C LEU A 70 -13.98 -12.06 1.71
N PRO A 71 -12.96 -12.93 1.71
CA PRO A 71 -12.07 -13.03 2.86
C PRO A 71 -11.30 -11.73 3.12
N ILE A 72 -10.83 -11.02 2.09
CA ILE A 72 -10.16 -9.71 2.26
C ILE A 72 -11.10 -8.73 2.97
N ARG A 73 -12.36 -8.62 2.54
CA ARG A 73 -13.34 -7.71 3.16
C ARG A 73 -13.61 -8.10 4.61
N LEU A 74 -13.83 -9.38 4.90
CA LEU A 74 -14.11 -9.87 6.24
C LEU A 74 -12.92 -9.66 7.19
N PHE A 75 -11.72 -10.06 6.80
CA PHE A 75 -10.54 -9.90 7.65
C PHE A 75 -10.13 -8.44 7.80
N SER A 76 -10.32 -7.61 6.76
CA SER A 76 -10.10 -6.17 6.87
C SER A 76 -11.02 -5.51 7.89
N THR A 77 -12.31 -5.86 7.91
CA THR A 77 -13.26 -5.25 8.85
C THR A 77 -12.97 -5.70 10.29
N LEU A 78 -12.67 -6.98 10.49
CA LEU A 78 -12.28 -7.53 11.79
C LEU A 78 -10.98 -6.90 12.30
N ALA A 79 -9.96 -6.77 11.45
CA ALA A 79 -8.70 -6.13 11.81
C ALA A 79 -8.92 -4.66 12.20
N MET A 80 -9.67 -3.89 11.42
CA MET A 80 -10.00 -2.50 11.74
C MET A 80 -10.80 -2.36 13.03
N ALA A 81 -11.78 -3.23 13.28
CA ALA A 81 -12.52 -3.22 14.53
C ALA A 81 -11.62 -3.48 15.74
N ARG A 82 -10.63 -4.36 15.58
CA ARG A 82 -9.62 -4.65 16.62
C ARG A 82 -8.69 -3.45 16.83
N GLU A 83 -8.20 -2.80 15.78
CA GLU A 83 -7.34 -1.61 15.90
C GLU A 83 -8.08 -0.42 16.54
N ARG A 84 -9.39 -0.27 16.26
CA ARG A 84 -10.25 0.72 16.93
C ARG A 84 -10.61 0.36 18.36
N SER A 85 -10.43 -0.89 18.77
CA SER A 85 -10.76 -1.29 20.14
C SER A 85 -9.95 -0.48 21.13
N ALA A 86 -10.52 -0.25 22.32
CA ALA A 86 -9.92 0.56 23.37
C ALA A 86 -8.52 0.08 23.83
N LYS A 87 -8.11 -1.12 23.41
CA LYS A 87 -6.83 -1.73 23.75
C LYS A 87 -5.67 -1.30 22.85
N LEU A 88 -5.91 -1.03 21.57
CA LEU A 88 -4.85 -0.71 20.60
C LEU A 88 -4.81 0.78 20.27
N GLN A 89 -5.98 1.39 19.99
CA GLN A 89 -6.11 2.83 19.70
C GLN A 89 -5.13 3.36 18.64
N THR A 90 -4.72 2.52 17.70
CA THR A 90 -3.77 2.87 16.63
C THR A 90 -4.46 3.58 15.46
N MET A 91 -5.80 3.50 15.39
CA MET A 91 -6.62 4.11 14.35
C MET A 91 -7.45 5.26 14.90
N ASP A 92 -7.38 6.41 14.22
CA ASP A 92 -8.15 7.61 14.51
C ASP A 92 -8.87 8.12 13.25
N ALA A 93 -9.64 9.20 13.39
CA ALA A 93 -10.39 9.79 12.28
C ALA A 93 -9.48 10.34 11.15
N ARG A 94 -8.22 10.67 11.45
CA ARG A 94 -7.28 11.24 10.48
C ARG A 94 -6.61 10.16 9.64
N ASN A 95 -6.26 9.02 10.24
CA ASN A 95 -5.54 7.94 9.59
C ASN A 95 -6.47 6.89 8.97
N GLU A 96 -7.71 6.75 9.47
CA GLU A 96 -8.67 5.76 9.02
C GLU A 96 -8.90 5.76 7.50
N PRO A 97 -9.07 6.92 6.82
CA PRO A 97 -9.24 6.94 5.36
C PRO A 97 -8.08 6.25 4.63
N PHE A 98 -6.84 6.51 5.05
CA PHE A 98 -5.65 5.91 4.44
C PHE A 98 -5.50 4.43 4.74
N VAL A 99 -5.93 3.97 5.92
CA VAL A 99 -5.95 2.52 6.23
C VAL A 99 -7.03 1.83 5.38
N ARG A 100 -8.20 2.44 5.18
CA ARG A 100 -9.26 1.89 4.32
C ARG A 100 -8.82 1.80 2.86
N ASP A 101 -8.10 2.81 2.39
CA ASP A 101 -7.58 2.85 1.03
C ASP A 101 -6.73 1.60 0.72
N MET A 102 -5.98 1.06 1.69
CA MET A 102 -5.15 -0.15 1.50
C MET A 102 -5.90 -1.34 0.90
N ASN A 103 -7.21 -1.45 1.12
CA ASN A 103 -8.06 -2.51 0.57
C ASN A 103 -9.01 -2.03 -0.55
N ARG A 104 -8.79 -0.84 -1.12
CA ARG A 104 -9.47 -0.41 -2.35
C ARG A 104 -9.01 -1.23 -3.54
N LEU A 105 -9.94 -1.44 -4.48
CA LEU A 105 -9.68 -2.18 -5.72
C LEU A 105 -8.47 -1.63 -6.48
N ASP A 106 -8.35 -0.31 -6.56
CA ASP A 106 -7.21 0.37 -7.20
C ASP A 106 -5.89 -0.06 -6.57
N LEU A 107 -5.78 -0.07 -5.24
CA LEU A 107 -4.53 -0.44 -4.55
C LEU A 107 -4.26 -1.96 -4.55
N LEU A 108 -5.31 -2.77 -4.53
CA LEU A 108 -5.19 -4.23 -4.62
C LEU A 108 -4.77 -4.70 -6.02
N LEU A 109 -5.26 -4.05 -7.08
CA LEU A 109 -5.01 -4.41 -8.47
C LEU A 109 -3.94 -3.55 -9.15
N GLY A 110 -3.61 -2.39 -8.62
CA GLY A 110 -2.64 -1.47 -9.19
C GLY A 110 -1.24 -2.06 -9.25
N ARG A 111 -0.51 -1.79 -10.35
CA ARG A 111 0.91 -2.12 -10.50
C ARG A 111 1.80 -1.02 -9.94
N THR A 112 1.37 0.22 -10.13
CA THR A 112 2.05 1.45 -9.73
C THR A 112 0.99 2.37 -9.17
N ILE A 113 1.28 2.93 -7.99
CA ILE A 113 0.45 3.95 -7.36
C ILE A 113 1.03 5.32 -7.74
N VAL A 114 0.15 6.29 -7.92
CA VAL A 114 0.51 7.70 -8.06
C VAL A 114 -0.20 8.43 -6.93
N VAL A 115 0.57 9.12 -6.10
CA VAL A 115 0.04 9.86 -4.95
C VAL A 115 0.09 11.34 -5.28
N GLY A 116 -1.09 11.96 -5.35
CA GLY A 116 -1.25 13.40 -5.51
C GLY A 116 -1.45 14.05 -4.15
N CYS A 117 -0.86 15.22 -3.95
CA CYS A 117 -1.05 16.02 -2.75
C CYS A 117 -0.85 17.51 -3.06
N ARG A 118 -1.33 18.36 -2.16
CA ARG A 118 -1.16 19.82 -2.23
C ARG A 118 -0.17 20.27 -1.16
N LYS A 119 0.76 21.14 -1.55
CA LYS A 119 1.59 21.86 -0.59
C LYS A 119 0.85 23.13 -0.18
N VAL A 120 0.61 23.29 1.12
CA VAL A 120 0.14 24.58 1.65
C VAL A 120 1.36 25.49 1.66
N THR A 121 1.35 26.52 0.81
CA THR A 121 2.35 27.59 0.87
C THR A 121 1.73 28.70 1.70
N GLU A 122 2.33 29.00 2.85
CA GLU A 122 2.02 30.20 3.64
C GLU A 122 2.46 31.47 2.90
#